data_AF-A0A6S6SV36-F1
#
_entry.id   AF-A0A6S6SV36-F1
#
_cell.length_a   1.000
_cell.length_b   1.000
_cell.length_c   1.000
_cell.angle_alpha   90.00
_cell.angle_beta   90.00
_cell.angle_gamma   90.00
#
_symmetry.space_group_name_H-M   'P 1'
#
loop_
_entity.id
_entity.type
_entity.pdbx_description
1 polymer ?
#
loop_
_entity_poly.entity_id
_entity_poly.type
_entity_poly.pdbx_seq_one_letter_code
_entity_poly.pdbx_strand_id
1 'polypeptide(L)'
;MLKLHSNLKKTAIAGALLLSLTTTPALAIVKPLEAGPIANAQEAKIKCPRLAQQQNASWTGKWWSIASGNMAVCEIDVRKGEYNAGGFIANQQQAAQRCQATAGKHSATWTGQWRVTIPGQMAVCSLSFGVREIDVGFIRNQGEANLRCKAAALREDSVWTGKWRTQGNTSFCELNT
;
A
#
# COMPACT_ATOMS: atom_id res chain seq x y z
N MET A 1 33.54 6.51 68.49
CA MET A 1 33.30 6.79 67.05
C MET A 1 32.54 5.63 66.44
N LEU A 2 31.59 5.99 65.57
CA LEU A 2 30.78 5.21 64.63
C LEU A 2 29.54 4.42 65.10
N LYS A 3 28.53 4.60 64.24
CA LYS A 3 27.09 4.41 64.33
C LYS A 3 26.66 3.32 63.32
N LEU A 4 25.44 2.82 63.55
CA LEU A 4 24.39 2.47 62.58
C LEU A 4 24.54 1.28 61.61
N HIS A 5 23.68 0.27 61.88
CA HIS A 5 22.58 -0.26 61.06
C HIS A 5 22.85 -1.03 59.73
N SER A 6 22.33 -2.27 59.76
CA SER A 6 21.74 -3.10 58.69
C SER A 6 21.49 -2.46 57.32
N ASN A 7 21.86 -3.17 56.24
CA ASN A 7 21.17 -3.06 54.95
C ASN A 7 21.15 -4.39 54.17
N LEU A 8 20.00 -5.06 54.26
CA LEU A 8 19.55 -6.15 53.41
C LEU A 8 19.33 -5.61 51.99
N LYS A 9 20.15 -6.00 51.02
CA LYS A 9 19.98 -5.61 49.61
C LYS A 9 18.76 -6.33 49.03
N LYS A 10 17.62 -5.65 49.01
CA LYS A 10 16.43 -6.06 48.23
C LYS A 10 16.73 -5.83 46.75
N THR A 11 17.07 -6.89 46.02
CA THR A 11 17.02 -6.90 44.56
C THR A 11 15.56 -6.95 44.12
N ALA A 12 15.02 -5.82 43.71
CA ALA A 12 13.75 -5.74 43.01
C ALA A 12 13.98 -6.22 41.56
N ILE A 13 13.43 -7.39 41.22
CA ILE A 13 13.31 -7.84 39.83
C ILE A 13 12.13 -7.06 39.25
N ALA A 14 12.41 -5.98 38.54
CA ALA A 14 11.42 -5.31 37.71
C ALA A 14 11.08 -6.25 36.53
N GLY A 15 9.95 -6.95 36.64
CA GLY A 15 9.42 -7.78 35.58
C GLY A 15 9.12 -6.92 34.35
N ALA A 16 9.92 -7.11 33.29
CA ALA A 16 9.64 -6.53 31.99
C ALA A 16 8.38 -7.19 31.42
N LEU A 17 7.27 -6.45 31.45
CA LEU A 17 6.03 -6.82 30.79
C LEU A 17 6.27 -6.73 29.27
N LEU A 18 6.59 -7.86 28.64
CA LEU A 18 6.69 -7.98 27.18
C LEU A 18 5.29 -7.82 26.58
N LEU A 19 4.93 -6.59 26.22
CA LEU A 19 3.79 -6.27 25.35
C LEU A 19 4.09 -6.85 23.96
N SER A 20 3.62 -8.07 23.72
CA SER A 20 3.57 -8.66 22.39
C SER A 20 2.61 -7.84 21.53
N LEU A 21 3.17 -6.92 20.74
CA LEU A 21 2.47 -6.21 19.67
C LEU A 21 2.02 -7.26 18.65
N THR A 22 0.76 -7.68 18.72
CA THR A 22 0.13 -8.44 17.65
C THR A 22 -0.02 -7.51 16.46
N THR A 23 0.91 -7.56 15.51
CA THR A 23 0.75 -6.90 14.21
C THR A 23 -0.38 -7.57 13.46
N THR A 24 -1.59 -7.02 13.57
CA THR A 24 -2.67 -7.37 12.66
C THR A 24 -2.19 -7.11 11.24
N PRO A 25 -2.14 -8.13 10.36
CA PRO A 25 -1.76 -7.91 8.98
C PRO A 25 -2.76 -6.92 8.38
N ALA A 26 -2.25 -5.82 7.82
CA ALA A 26 -3.07 -4.90 7.06
C ALA A 26 -3.78 -5.70 5.94
N LEU A 27 -5.12 -5.72 5.98
CA LEU A 27 -5.94 -6.37 4.96
C LEU A 27 -5.54 -5.83 3.58
N ALA A 28 -4.95 -6.66 2.74
CA ALA A 28 -4.71 -6.32 1.34
C ALA A 28 -6.04 -6.29 0.59
N ILE A 29 -6.28 -5.27 -0.24
CA ILE A 29 -7.32 -5.36 -1.26
C ILE A 29 -6.61 -5.78 -2.53
N VAL A 30 -6.80 -7.05 -2.89
CA VAL A 30 -6.18 -7.62 -4.07
C VAL A 30 -7.14 -7.61 -5.26
N LYS A 31 -6.59 -7.33 -6.44
CA LYS A 31 -7.32 -7.36 -7.71
C LYS A 31 -6.51 -8.14 -8.76
N PRO A 32 -7.17 -8.93 -9.61
CA PRO A 32 -6.53 -9.49 -10.80
C PRO A 32 -6.26 -8.38 -11.84
N LEU A 33 -5.03 -8.32 -12.34
CA LEU A 33 -4.62 -7.48 -13.45
C LEU A 33 -4.16 -8.35 -14.62
N GLU A 34 -4.86 -8.27 -15.74
CA GLU A 34 -4.47 -8.97 -16.96
C GLU A 34 -3.08 -8.52 -17.42
N ALA A 35 -2.24 -9.50 -17.74
CA ALA A 35 -0.84 -9.29 -18.04
C ALA A 35 -0.45 -9.76 -19.44
N GLY A 36 -1.37 -10.29 -20.25
CA GLY A 36 -1.03 -11.02 -21.47
C GLY A 36 -0.27 -12.32 -21.16
N PRO A 37 0.40 -12.94 -22.15
CA PRO A 37 1.19 -14.15 -21.93
C PRO A 37 2.31 -13.92 -20.90
N ILE A 38 2.49 -14.89 -20.01
CA ILE A 38 3.64 -15.01 -19.10
C ILE A 38 4.07 -16.48 -19.13
N ALA A 39 5.28 -16.76 -19.60
CA ALA A 39 5.76 -18.12 -19.79
C ALA A 39 6.21 -18.78 -18.48
N ASN A 40 6.72 -18.00 -17.53
CA ASN A 40 7.25 -18.52 -16.27
C ASN A 40 7.33 -17.45 -15.16
N ALA A 41 7.69 -17.89 -13.95
CA ALA A 41 7.77 -17.03 -12.77
C ALA A 41 8.85 -15.92 -12.89
N GLN A 42 9.91 -16.13 -13.67
CA GLN A 42 10.94 -15.11 -13.87
C GLN A 42 10.43 -13.96 -14.74
N GLU A 43 9.67 -14.28 -15.78
CA GLU A 43 8.97 -13.27 -16.58
C GLU A 43 7.93 -12.51 -15.74
N ALA A 44 7.17 -13.22 -14.89
CA ALA A 44 6.21 -12.60 -13.98
C ALA A 44 6.88 -11.57 -13.04
N LYS A 45 8.05 -11.89 -12.48
CA LYS A 45 8.84 -10.99 -11.62
C LYS A 45 9.28 -9.70 -12.32
N ILE A 46 9.35 -9.68 -13.65
CA ILE A 46 9.70 -8.49 -14.43
C ILE A 46 8.43 -7.74 -14.84
N LYS A 47 7.41 -8.46 -15.32
CA LYS A 47 6.21 -7.89 -15.92
C LYS A 47 5.22 -7.37 -14.88
N CYS A 48 4.93 -8.17 -13.86
CA CYS A 48 3.89 -7.86 -12.89
C CYS A 48 4.17 -6.62 -12.04
N PRO A 49 5.40 -6.36 -11.53
CA PRO A 49 5.69 -5.12 -10.82
C PRO A 49 5.46 -3.88 -11.69
N ARG A 50 5.84 -3.93 -12.96
CA ARG A 50 5.66 -2.81 -13.90
C ARG A 50 4.19 -2.53 -14.17
N LEU A 51 3.40 -3.58 -14.41
CA LEU A 51 1.95 -3.45 -14.62
C LEU A 51 1.24 -2.93 -13.37
N ALA A 52 1.66 -3.40 -12.18
CA ALA A 52 1.13 -2.89 -10.91
C ALA A 52 1.42 -1.40 -10.72
N GLN A 53 2.66 -0.96 -11.01
CA GLN A 53 3.05 0.45 -10.93
C GLN A 53 2.21 1.34 -11.86
N GLN A 54 1.88 0.88 -13.07
CA GLN A 54 0.98 1.61 -13.98
C GLN A 54 -0.44 1.79 -13.43
N GLN A 55 -0.81 1.01 -12.42
CA GLN A 55 -2.10 1.08 -11.72
C GLN A 55 -1.97 1.74 -10.33
N ASN A 56 -0.82 2.36 -10.01
CA ASN A 56 -0.49 2.86 -8.66
C ASN A 56 -0.66 1.79 -7.56
N ALA A 57 -0.42 0.53 -7.92
CA ALA A 57 -0.58 -0.64 -7.06
C ALA A 57 0.74 -1.37 -6.87
N SER A 58 0.77 -2.33 -5.95
CA SER A 58 1.94 -3.17 -5.69
C SER A 58 1.63 -4.61 -6.11
N TRP A 59 2.54 -5.24 -6.84
CA TRP A 59 2.42 -6.67 -7.11
C TRP A 59 2.56 -7.46 -5.81
N THR A 60 1.64 -8.40 -5.54
CA THR A 60 1.67 -9.20 -4.30
C THR A 60 2.70 -10.32 -4.35
N GLY A 61 3.33 -10.53 -5.51
CA GLY A 61 4.17 -11.69 -5.78
C GLY A 61 3.41 -12.87 -6.38
N LYS A 62 2.07 -12.82 -6.45
CA LYS A 62 1.25 -13.88 -7.04
C LYS A 62 0.89 -13.59 -8.49
N TRP A 63 0.88 -14.64 -9.31
CA TRP A 63 0.42 -14.61 -10.69
C TRP A 63 -0.10 -16.00 -11.07
N TRP A 64 -0.94 -16.07 -12.09
CA TRP A 64 -1.44 -17.34 -12.64
C TRP A 64 -1.76 -17.20 -14.12
N SER A 65 -1.72 -18.31 -14.86
CA SER A 65 -2.20 -18.34 -16.24
C SER A 65 -3.70 -18.63 -16.27
N ILE A 66 -4.42 -17.95 -17.15
CA ILE A 66 -5.83 -18.22 -17.49
C ILE A 66 -5.87 -18.53 -18.99
N ALA A 67 -6.45 -19.66 -19.37
CA ALA A 67 -6.36 -20.28 -20.70
C ALA A 67 -4.98 -20.88 -21.04
N SER A 68 -4.97 -21.81 -22.00
CA SER A 68 -3.86 -22.66 -22.43
C SER A 68 -2.67 -21.91 -23.06
N GLY A 69 -2.06 -20.97 -22.34
CA GLY A 69 -0.79 -20.30 -22.68
C GLY A 69 -0.88 -18.84 -23.13
N ASN A 70 -2.08 -18.33 -23.47
CA ASN A 70 -2.21 -17.00 -24.11
C ASN A 70 -2.53 -15.84 -23.16
N MET A 71 -2.87 -16.11 -21.90
CA MET A 71 -3.16 -15.05 -20.93
C MET A 71 -2.68 -15.45 -19.53
N ALA A 72 -2.16 -14.46 -18.80
CA ALA A 72 -1.83 -14.56 -17.40
C ALA A 72 -2.30 -13.31 -16.67
N VAL A 73 -2.41 -13.44 -15.35
CA VAL A 73 -2.90 -12.42 -14.44
C VAL A 73 -1.88 -12.22 -13.34
N CYS A 74 -1.61 -10.96 -13.03
CA CYS A 74 -0.87 -10.55 -11.85
C CYS A 74 -1.86 -10.18 -10.74
N GLU A 75 -1.65 -10.65 -9.52
CA GLU A 75 -2.40 -10.17 -8.36
C GLU A 75 -1.75 -8.88 -7.85
N ILE A 76 -2.53 -7.80 -7.78
CA ILE A 76 -2.05 -6.50 -7.31
C ILE A 76 -2.78 -6.08 -6.03
N ASP A 77 -2.05 -5.57 -5.05
CA ASP A 77 -2.60 -4.89 -3.87
C ASP A 77 -2.78 -3.41 -4.20
N VAL A 78 -4.03 -2.99 -4.37
CA VAL A 78 -4.36 -1.60 -4.74
C VAL A 78 -4.20 -0.64 -3.58
N ARG A 79 -4.06 -1.12 -2.34
CA ARG A 79 -3.81 -0.28 -1.16
C ARG A 79 -2.34 0.08 -1.00
N LYS A 80 -1.43 -0.43 -1.83
CA LYS A 80 -0.01 -0.14 -1.74
C LYS A 80 0.54 0.32 -3.07
N GLY A 81 1.39 1.34 -3.08
CA GLY A 81 2.02 1.81 -4.31
C GLY A 81 3.43 2.38 -4.08
N GLU A 82 4.24 2.41 -5.12
CA GLU A 82 5.57 3.05 -5.10
C GLU A 82 5.50 4.42 -5.79
N TYR A 83 5.89 5.47 -5.07
CA TYR A 83 5.84 6.85 -5.54
C TYR A 83 7.23 7.48 -5.56
N ASN A 84 7.48 8.36 -6.52
CA ASN A 84 8.78 9.03 -6.63
C ASN A 84 9.09 9.84 -5.35
N ALA A 85 10.28 9.62 -4.78
CA ALA A 85 10.74 10.33 -3.59
C ALA A 85 11.21 11.77 -3.85
N GLY A 86 11.12 12.27 -5.09
CA GLY A 86 11.65 13.56 -5.51
C GLY A 86 13.16 13.55 -5.72
N GLY A 87 13.74 12.39 -6.07
CA GLY A 87 15.17 12.22 -6.34
C GLY A 87 15.83 11.13 -5.49
N PHE A 88 17.16 11.10 -5.50
CA PHE A 88 17.97 10.09 -4.80
C PHE A 88 17.83 10.20 -3.28
N ILE A 89 17.62 9.05 -2.62
CA ILE A 89 17.69 8.90 -1.17
C ILE A 89 18.96 8.12 -0.84
N ALA A 90 19.81 8.70 0.01
CA ALA A 90 21.08 8.11 0.43
C ALA A 90 20.96 7.22 1.69
N ASN A 91 19.98 7.49 2.56
CA ASN A 91 19.85 6.80 3.84
C ASN A 91 18.40 6.85 4.40
N GLN A 92 18.18 6.08 5.48
CA GLN A 92 16.88 5.95 6.13
C GLN A 92 16.32 7.27 6.69
N GLN A 93 17.16 8.16 7.22
CA GLN A 93 16.72 9.44 7.77
C GLN A 93 16.15 10.35 6.68
N GLN A 94 16.84 10.43 5.55
CA GLN A 94 16.36 11.16 4.37
C GLN A 94 15.11 10.50 3.78
N ALA A 95 15.04 9.16 3.79
CA ALA A 95 13.83 8.44 3.40
C ALA A 95 12.64 8.82 4.28
N ALA A 96 12.83 8.88 5.60
CA ALA A 96 11.76 9.25 6.52
C ALA A 96 11.20 10.63 6.20
N GLN A 97 12.07 11.63 6.07
CA GLN A 97 11.64 12.99 5.74
C GLN A 97 10.92 13.07 4.39
N ARG A 98 11.52 12.52 3.34
CA ARG A 98 10.97 12.64 1.97
C ARG A 98 9.73 11.78 1.78
N CYS A 99 9.75 10.54 2.24
CA CYS A 99 8.62 9.64 2.06
C CYS A 99 7.43 9.99 2.95
N GLN A 100 7.64 10.57 4.14
CA GLN A 100 6.54 11.17 4.91
C GLN A 100 5.93 12.36 4.16
N ALA A 101 6.76 13.23 3.58
CA ALA A 101 6.27 14.35 2.78
C ALA A 101 5.53 13.89 1.51
N THR A 102 6.05 12.89 0.80
CA THR A 102 5.38 12.27 -0.36
C THR A 102 4.07 11.61 0.05
N ALA A 103 4.03 10.90 1.17
CA ALA A 103 2.81 10.31 1.70
C ALA A 103 1.74 11.37 1.96
N GLY A 104 2.10 12.48 2.62
CA GLY A 104 1.19 13.59 2.88
C GLY A 104 0.62 14.23 1.60
N LYS A 105 1.39 14.29 0.51
CA LYS A 105 0.90 14.81 -0.79
C LYS A 105 -0.16 13.94 -1.43
N HIS A 106 -0.10 12.63 -1.20
CA HIS A 106 -1.01 11.64 -1.78
C HIS A 106 -2.05 11.14 -0.78
N SER A 107 -2.28 11.86 0.32
CA SER A 107 -3.15 11.44 1.44
C SER A 107 -2.82 10.08 2.07
N ALA A 108 -1.67 9.50 1.74
CA ALA A 108 -1.28 8.16 2.10
C ALA A 108 -0.48 8.10 3.41
N THR A 109 -0.18 6.88 3.85
CA THR A 109 0.78 6.61 4.92
C THR A 109 2.05 5.99 4.34
N TRP A 110 3.22 6.47 4.74
CA TRP A 110 4.47 5.82 4.38
C TRP A 110 4.63 4.50 5.17
N THR A 111 4.89 3.41 4.47
CA THR A 111 5.03 2.07 5.07
C THR A 111 6.35 1.84 5.80
N GLY A 112 7.27 2.82 5.77
CA GLY A 112 8.65 2.67 6.21
C GLY A 112 9.59 2.08 5.16
N GLN A 113 9.05 1.57 4.04
CA GLN A 113 9.82 0.98 2.96
C GLN A 113 10.13 2.01 1.86
N TRP A 114 11.33 1.93 1.31
CA TRP A 114 11.80 2.72 0.19
C TRP A 114 12.93 1.97 -0.52
N ARG A 115 13.23 2.34 -1.76
CA ARG A 115 14.37 1.78 -2.48
C ARG A 115 14.88 2.73 -3.57
N VAL A 116 16.15 2.59 -3.90
CA VAL A 116 16.76 3.24 -5.06
C VAL A 116 16.33 2.49 -6.31
N THR A 117 15.71 3.19 -7.27
CA THR A 117 15.35 2.64 -8.59
C THR A 117 16.46 2.86 -9.60
N ILE A 118 17.15 4.00 -9.52
CA ILE A 118 18.28 4.34 -10.36
C ILE A 118 19.43 4.77 -9.44
N PRO A 119 20.56 4.04 -9.40
CA PRO A 119 21.70 4.35 -8.54
C PRO A 119 22.11 5.82 -8.62
N GLY A 120 22.19 6.48 -7.46
CA GLY A 120 22.59 7.89 -7.35
C GLY A 120 21.60 8.92 -7.90
N GLN A 121 20.47 8.51 -8.48
CA GLN A 121 19.56 9.44 -9.18
C GLN A 121 18.14 9.43 -8.62
N MET A 122 17.55 8.25 -8.43
CA MET A 122 16.11 8.16 -8.14
C MET A 122 15.81 7.08 -7.10
N ALA A 123 14.96 7.42 -6.16
CA ALA A 123 14.37 6.49 -5.21
C ALA A 123 12.85 6.60 -5.22
N VAL A 124 12.20 5.55 -4.75
CA VAL A 124 10.75 5.48 -4.56
C VAL A 124 10.40 5.17 -3.12
N CYS A 125 9.26 5.68 -2.68
CA CYS A 125 8.66 5.47 -1.39
C CYS A 125 7.48 4.49 -1.52
N SER A 126 7.44 3.47 -0.68
CA SER A 126 6.28 2.57 -0.63
C SER A 126 5.22 3.15 0.30
N LEU A 127 4.08 3.51 -0.27
CA LEU A 127 2.95 4.11 0.42
C LEU A 127 1.83 3.10 0.59
N SER A 128 1.04 3.27 1.64
CA SER A 128 -0.21 2.56 1.89
C SER A 128 -1.38 3.53 1.98
N PHE A 129 -2.48 3.17 1.36
CA PHE A 129 -3.69 3.97 1.25
C PHE A 129 -4.80 3.36 2.10
N GLY A 130 -5.53 4.22 2.80
CA GLY A 130 -6.80 3.88 3.43
C GLY A 130 -7.89 3.69 2.38
N VAL A 131 -9.07 3.31 2.82
CA VAL A 131 -10.25 3.20 1.96
C VAL A 131 -11.31 4.17 2.45
N ARG A 132 -11.83 4.98 1.54
CA ARG A 132 -13.00 5.84 1.80
C ARG A 132 -14.06 5.63 0.73
N GLU A 133 -15.32 5.77 1.12
CA GLU A 133 -16.42 5.81 0.18
C GLU A 133 -16.75 7.26 -0.17
N ILE A 134 -16.81 7.55 -1.48
CA ILE A 134 -17.19 8.87 -1.99
C ILE A 134 -18.57 8.78 -2.62
N ASP A 135 -19.47 9.66 -2.18
CA ASP A 135 -20.76 9.89 -2.81
C ASP A 135 -20.55 10.39 -4.24
N VAL A 136 -21.12 9.66 -5.19
CA VAL A 136 -21.10 10.02 -6.60
C VAL A 136 -22.51 10.15 -7.17
N GLY A 137 -23.54 10.30 -6.35
CA GLY A 137 -24.94 10.29 -6.74
C GLY A 137 -25.38 8.94 -7.30
N PHE A 138 -26.55 8.88 -7.93
CA PHE A 138 -27.12 7.63 -8.45
C PHE A 138 -26.31 7.06 -9.64
N ILE A 139 -25.89 5.80 -9.56
CA ILE A 139 -25.30 5.01 -10.65
C ILE A 139 -26.27 3.90 -11.07
N ARG A 140 -26.47 3.70 -12.38
CA ARG A 140 -27.38 2.68 -12.91
C ARG A 140 -26.78 1.28 -12.98
N ASN A 141 -25.50 1.16 -13.32
CA ASN A 141 -24.86 -0.13 -13.61
C ASN A 141 -23.33 -0.04 -13.51
N GLN A 142 -22.67 -1.19 -13.64
CA GLN A 142 -21.20 -1.31 -13.58
C GLN A 142 -20.47 -0.47 -14.64
N GLY A 143 -21.05 -0.31 -15.84
CA GLY A 143 -20.46 0.52 -16.90
C GLY A 143 -20.41 1.99 -16.51
N GLU A 144 -21.49 2.51 -15.94
CA GLU A 144 -21.52 3.87 -15.40
C GLU A 144 -20.62 4.03 -14.16
N ALA A 145 -20.54 3.03 -13.29
CA ALA A 145 -19.58 3.00 -12.18
C ALA A 145 -18.13 3.10 -12.68
N ASN A 146 -17.78 2.35 -13.74
CA ASN A 146 -16.45 2.39 -14.34
C ASN A 146 -16.04 3.80 -14.79
N LEU A 147 -16.98 4.61 -15.29
CA LEU A 147 -16.71 5.97 -15.73
C LEU A 147 -16.67 6.93 -14.53
N ARG A 148 -17.71 6.90 -13.69
CA ARG A 148 -17.90 7.90 -12.63
C ARG A 148 -16.97 7.69 -11.45
N CYS A 149 -16.72 6.45 -11.05
CA CYS A 149 -15.79 6.16 -9.96
C CYS A 149 -14.34 6.44 -10.36
N LYS A 150 -13.95 6.18 -11.62
CA LYS A 150 -12.62 6.58 -12.12
C LYS A 150 -12.47 8.10 -12.16
N ALA A 151 -13.50 8.82 -12.60
CA ALA A 151 -13.49 10.28 -12.57
C ALA A 151 -13.44 10.85 -11.14
N ALA A 152 -14.18 10.26 -10.20
CA ALA A 152 -14.11 10.63 -8.79
C ALA A 152 -12.71 10.37 -8.20
N ALA A 153 -12.12 9.21 -8.50
CA ALA A 153 -10.76 8.88 -8.07
C ALA A 153 -9.73 9.92 -8.54
N LEU A 154 -9.80 10.36 -9.80
CA LEU A 154 -8.91 11.40 -10.33
C LEU A 154 -9.06 12.75 -9.61
N ARG A 155 -10.27 13.14 -9.21
CA ARG A 155 -10.50 14.41 -8.48
C ARG A 155 -9.94 14.38 -7.06
N GLU A 156 -9.95 13.20 -6.44
CA GLU A 156 -9.50 12.98 -5.07
C GLU A 156 -8.01 12.58 -4.99
N ASP A 157 -7.24 12.65 -6.08
CA ASP A 157 -5.87 12.08 -6.19
C ASP A 157 -5.78 10.64 -5.66
N SER A 158 -6.79 9.84 -5.99
CA SER A 158 -7.06 8.54 -5.38
C SER A 158 -7.16 7.45 -6.46
N VAL A 159 -7.25 6.19 -6.04
CA VAL A 159 -7.44 5.04 -6.95
C VAL A 159 -8.77 4.36 -6.68
N TRP A 160 -9.62 4.19 -7.69
CA TRP A 160 -10.85 3.42 -7.54
C TRP A 160 -10.53 1.93 -7.36
N THR A 161 -11.07 1.33 -6.30
CA THR A 161 -10.86 -0.08 -5.97
C THR A 161 -11.57 -1.06 -6.91
N GLY A 162 -12.50 -0.56 -7.73
CA GLY A 162 -13.42 -1.37 -8.52
C GLY A 162 -14.73 -1.68 -7.80
N LYS A 163 -14.84 -1.36 -6.51
CA LYS A 163 -16.06 -1.55 -5.73
C LYS A 163 -16.89 -0.28 -5.66
N TRP A 164 -18.20 -0.48 -5.64
CA TRP A 164 -19.19 0.56 -5.40
C TRP A 164 -20.45 -0.09 -4.84
N ARG A 165 -21.29 0.72 -4.20
CA ARG A 165 -22.60 0.28 -3.69
C ARG A 165 -23.64 1.38 -3.84
N THR A 166 -24.91 1.02 -3.74
CA THR A 166 -26.03 1.98 -3.68
C THR A 166 -26.73 1.86 -2.35
N GLN A 167 -27.05 2.98 -1.73
CA GLN A 167 -27.89 3.07 -0.55
C GLN A 167 -28.94 4.17 -0.79
N GLY A 168 -30.21 3.76 -0.84
CA GLY A 168 -31.29 4.65 -1.27
C GLY A 168 -31.09 5.08 -2.73
N ASN A 169 -31.11 6.40 -2.98
CA ASN A 169 -30.93 6.97 -4.32
C ASN A 169 -29.48 7.43 -4.60
N THR A 170 -28.54 7.04 -3.74
CA THR A 170 -27.15 7.48 -3.82
C THR A 170 -26.22 6.29 -3.95
N SER A 171 -25.26 6.38 -4.86
CA SER A 171 -24.19 5.41 -5.02
C SER A 171 -22.87 5.95 -4.49
N PHE A 172 -22.06 5.05 -3.95
CA PHE A 172 -20.79 5.33 -3.30
C PHE A 172 -19.69 4.54 -3.98
N CYS A 173 -18.62 5.20 -4.38
CA CYS A 173 -17.42 4.57 -4.93
C CYS A 173 -16.39 4.36 -3.82
N GLU A 174 -15.87 3.14 -3.70
CA GLU A 174 -14.79 2.82 -2.76
C GLU A 174 -13.43 3.23 -3.39
N LEU A 175 -12.78 4.25 -2.82
CA LEU A 175 -11.50 4.80 -3.28
C LEU A 175 -10.37 4.53 -2.28
N ASN A 176 -9.17 4.32 -2.80
CA ASN A 176 -7.93 4.26 -2.02
C ASN A 176 -7.33 5.65 -1.88
N THR A 177 -7.13 6.08 -0.64
CA THR A 177 -6.73 7.45 -0.30
C THR A 177 -5.73 7.51 0.82
#